data_AF-W9BTD0-F1
#
_entry.id   AF-W9BTD0-F1
#
_cell.length_a   1.000
_cell.length_b   1.000
_cell.length_c   1.000
_cell.angle_alpha   90.00
_cell.angle_beta   90.00
_cell.angle_gamma   90.00
#
_symmetry.space_group_name_H-M   'P 1'
#
loop_
_entity.id
_entity.type
_entity.pdbx_description
1 polymer ?
#
loop_
_entity_poly.entity_id
_entity_poly.type
_entity_poly.pdbx_seq_one_letter_code
_entity_poly.pdbx_strand_id
1 'polypeptide(L)'
;MEGMGPMSERAKIFYSASANAGAGAFFDLAIGYAPEALPDDCVPVSAKRHAALMAGQSAGHRIVADNRGRPQLQALFPVTLDECRAAKANDIRREAARRIKVEMPIWRQLNALRENSDPGFWKIDAIRNASNLIQAQMMELPSAEAVRAYPVPANPLWPSFDEPESV
;
A
#
# COMPACT_ATOMS: atom_id res chain seq x y z
N MET A 1 -4.77 -51.18 -33.44
CA MET A 1 -4.09 -49.97 -33.93
C MET A 1 -4.96 -48.78 -33.54
N GLU A 2 -4.86 -48.33 -32.30
CA GLU A 2 -5.49 -47.09 -31.86
C GLU A 2 -4.54 -45.94 -32.20
N GLY A 3 -5.03 -44.99 -33.00
CA GLY A 3 -4.30 -43.80 -33.39
C GLY A 3 -4.06 -42.92 -32.17
N MET A 4 -2.79 -42.86 -31.74
CA MET A 4 -2.29 -41.84 -30.82
C MET A 4 -2.34 -40.50 -31.57
N GLY A 5 -3.46 -39.77 -31.44
CA GLY A 5 -3.58 -38.40 -31.93
C GLY A 5 -2.43 -37.54 -31.38
N PRO A 6 -1.96 -36.53 -32.13
CA PRO A 6 -0.81 -35.73 -31.71
C PRO A 6 -1.08 -35.19 -30.32
N MET A 7 -0.24 -35.59 -29.35
CA MET A 7 -0.22 -35.00 -28.02
C MET A 7 -0.08 -33.50 -28.22
N SER A 8 -1.20 -32.78 -28.02
CA SER A 8 -1.26 -31.34 -27.90
C SER A 8 -0.03 -30.89 -27.14
N GLU A 9 0.76 -30.05 -27.79
CA GLU A 9 1.84 -29.23 -27.24
C GLU A 9 1.59 -28.98 -25.74
N ARG A 10 2.20 -29.79 -24.88
CA ARG A 10 1.94 -29.77 -23.44
C ARG A 10 2.29 -28.37 -22.97
N ALA A 11 1.34 -27.67 -22.36
CA ALA A 11 1.57 -26.35 -21.80
C ALA A 11 2.81 -26.40 -20.91
N LYS A 12 3.85 -25.65 -21.27
CA LYS A 12 5.10 -25.56 -20.50
C LYS A 12 4.99 -24.56 -19.35
N ILE A 13 3.94 -23.74 -19.35
CA ILE A 13 3.68 -22.72 -18.35
C ILE A 13 2.51 -23.19 -17.47
N PHE A 14 2.68 -23.05 -16.17
CA PHE A 14 1.71 -23.34 -15.14
C PHE A 14 1.47 -22.08 -14.30
N TYR A 15 0.29 -22.00 -13.69
CA TYR A 15 -0.06 -20.95 -12.74
C TYR A 15 -0.57 -21.60 -11.46
N SER A 16 -0.03 -21.20 -10.32
CA SER A 16 -0.55 -21.57 -9.00
C SER A 16 -1.20 -20.34 -8.38
N ALA A 17 -2.39 -20.49 -7.81
CA ALA A 17 -3.11 -19.40 -7.14
C ALA A 17 -2.60 -19.19 -5.71
N SER A 18 -2.19 -20.28 -5.04
CA SER A 18 -1.71 -20.27 -3.67
C SER A 18 -0.24 -19.83 -3.54
N ALA A 19 0.53 -19.92 -4.62
CA ALA A 19 1.90 -19.46 -4.66
C ALA A 19 2.03 -17.97 -4.27
N ASN A 20 3.19 -17.62 -3.72
CA ASN A 20 3.52 -16.25 -3.29
C ASN A 20 2.48 -15.67 -2.30
N ALA A 21 2.22 -16.38 -1.21
CA ALA A 21 1.27 -15.99 -0.16
C ALA A 21 -0.15 -15.67 -0.69
N GLY A 22 -0.62 -16.45 -1.68
CA GLY A 22 -1.94 -16.28 -2.30
C GLY A 22 -2.04 -15.16 -3.33
N ALA A 23 -0.92 -14.52 -3.70
CA ALA A 23 -0.90 -13.55 -4.79
C ALA A 23 -0.88 -14.20 -6.18
N GLY A 24 -0.57 -15.49 -6.25
CA GLY A 24 -0.43 -16.28 -7.47
C GLY A 24 0.94 -16.11 -8.13
N ALA A 25 1.41 -17.15 -8.82
CA ALA A 25 2.68 -17.14 -9.55
C ALA A 25 2.64 -18.04 -10.78
N PHE A 26 3.47 -17.70 -11.79
CA PHE A 26 3.70 -18.52 -12.97
C PHE A 26 4.98 -19.35 -12.84
N PHE A 27 4.94 -20.56 -13.37
CA PHE A 27 6.05 -21.51 -13.39
C PHE A 27 6.22 -21.99 -14.82
N ASP A 28 7.41 -21.83 -15.39
CA ASP A 28 7.67 -22.23 -16.77
C ASP A 28 8.76 -23.31 -16.82
N LEU A 29 8.36 -24.52 -17.19
CA LEU A 29 9.25 -25.67 -17.29
C LEU A 29 10.31 -25.50 -18.39
N ALA A 30 10.09 -24.60 -19.36
CA ALA A 30 11.06 -24.31 -20.41
C ALA A 30 12.27 -23.49 -19.92
N ILE A 31 12.15 -22.78 -18.80
CA ILE A 31 13.19 -21.89 -18.26
C ILE A 31 13.81 -22.41 -16.96
N GLY A 32 13.54 -23.66 -16.60
CA GLY A 32 14.26 -24.36 -15.53
C GLY A 32 13.43 -24.71 -14.29
N TYR A 33 12.11 -24.50 -14.30
CA TYR A 33 11.25 -25.09 -13.26
C TYR A 33 11.14 -26.60 -13.46
N ALA A 34 11.34 -27.37 -12.39
CA ALA A 34 11.17 -28.82 -12.39
C ALA A 34 9.69 -29.17 -12.14
N PRO A 35 9.12 -30.20 -12.81
CA PRO A 35 7.74 -30.62 -12.58
C PRO A 35 7.43 -30.94 -11.11
N GLU A 36 8.38 -31.48 -10.37
CA GLU A 36 8.25 -31.88 -8.97
C GLU A 36 8.26 -30.68 -8.01
N ALA A 37 8.69 -29.51 -8.49
CA ALA A 37 8.71 -28.26 -7.73
C ALA A 37 7.43 -27.43 -7.91
N LEU A 38 6.50 -27.90 -8.75
CA LEU A 38 5.22 -27.22 -8.97
C LEU A 38 4.31 -27.43 -7.76
N PRO A 39 3.67 -26.35 -7.25
CA PRO A 39 2.56 -26.49 -6.30
C PRO A 39 1.42 -27.37 -6.82
N ASP A 40 0.74 -28.09 -5.92
CA ASP A 40 -0.36 -29.01 -6.26
C ASP A 40 -1.55 -28.34 -6.95
N ASP A 41 -1.76 -27.05 -6.72
CA ASP A 41 -2.82 -26.25 -7.33
C ASP A 41 -2.45 -25.65 -8.69
N CYS A 42 -1.31 -26.06 -9.27
CA CYS A 42 -0.88 -25.59 -10.58
C CYS A 42 -1.86 -25.97 -11.68
N VAL A 43 -2.31 -24.97 -12.43
CA VAL A 43 -3.10 -25.15 -13.64
C VAL A 43 -2.28 -24.81 -14.88
N PRO A 44 -2.39 -25.61 -15.98
CA PRO A 44 -1.66 -25.32 -17.21
C PRO A 44 -2.18 -24.05 -17.89
N VAL A 45 -1.26 -23.24 -18.40
CA VAL A 45 -1.53 -21.99 -19.13
C VAL A 45 -0.83 -22.04 -20.49
N SER A 46 -1.57 -21.76 -21.57
CA SER A 46 -0.96 -21.70 -22.90
C SER A 46 -0.05 -20.47 -23.03
N ALA A 47 0.99 -20.55 -23.87
CA ALA A 47 1.90 -19.44 -24.13
C ALA A 47 1.14 -18.17 -24.60
N LYS A 48 0.14 -18.33 -25.47
CA LYS A 48 -0.74 -17.24 -25.93
C LYS A 48 -1.51 -16.60 -24.77
N ARG A 49 -2.05 -17.40 -23.84
CA ARG A 49 -2.79 -16.89 -22.68
C ARG A 49 -1.84 -16.20 -21.69
N HIS A 50 -0.67 -16.78 -21.44
CA HIS A 50 0.36 -16.17 -20.61
C HIS A 50 0.77 -14.79 -21.17
N ALA A 51 1.06 -14.70 -22.46
CA ALA A 51 1.39 -13.43 -23.12
C ALA A 51 0.27 -12.38 -22.98
N ALA A 52 -1.00 -12.79 -23.15
CA ALA A 52 -2.14 -11.90 -22.96
C ALA A 52 -2.29 -11.40 -21.50
N LEU A 53 -1.99 -12.27 -20.52
CA LEU A 53 -2.02 -11.92 -19.10
C LEU A 53 -0.89 -10.93 -18.77
N MET A 54 0.32 -11.16 -19.27
CA MET A 54 1.45 -10.24 -19.10
C MET A 54 1.17 -8.88 -19.76
N ALA A 55 0.61 -8.87 -20.97
CA ALA A 55 0.19 -7.64 -21.64
C ALA A 55 -0.87 -6.88 -20.82
N GLY A 56 -1.89 -7.57 -20.30
CA GLY A 56 -2.91 -6.96 -19.44
C GLY A 56 -2.33 -6.39 -18.15
N GLN A 57 -1.39 -7.09 -17.53
CA GLN A 57 -0.68 -6.61 -16.35
C GLN A 57 0.12 -5.33 -16.65
N SER A 58 0.83 -5.30 -17.78
CA SER A 58 1.55 -4.09 -18.23
C SER A 58 0.62 -2.92 -18.55
N ALA A 59 -0.64 -3.21 -18.90
CA ALA A 59 -1.70 -2.23 -19.12
C ALA A 59 -2.46 -1.86 -17.82
N GLY A 60 -1.94 -2.22 -16.64
CA GLY A 60 -2.49 -1.80 -15.35
C GLY A 60 -3.58 -2.73 -14.77
N HIS A 61 -3.72 -3.94 -15.28
CA HIS A 61 -4.60 -4.94 -14.67
C HIS A 61 -3.84 -5.77 -13.63
N ARG A 62 -4.57 -6.36 -12.68
CA ARG A 62 -4.03 -7.39 -11.79
C ARG A 62 -4.35 -8.77 -12.36
N ILE A 63 -3.41 -9.70 -12.26
CA ILE A 63 -3.68 -11.12 -12.51
C ILE A 63 -4.17 -11.71 -11.19
N VAL A 64 -5.36 -12.30 -11.21
CA VAL A 64 -5.96 -12.99 -10.06
C VAL A 64 -6.46 -14.36 -10.50
N ALA A 65 -6.58 -15.30 -9.56
CA ALA A 65 -7.23 -16.58 -9.83
C ALA A 65 -8.76 -16.41 -9.92
N ASP A 66 -9.40 -17.14 -10.83
CA ASP A 66 -10.85 -17.33 -10.82
C ASP A 66 -11.26 -18.41 -9.80
N ASN A 67 -12.56 -18.71 -9.72
CA ASN A 67 -13.10 -19.75 -8.83
C ASN A 67 -12.64 -21.18 -9.17
N ARG A 68 -11.88 -21.37 -10.24
CA ARG A 68 -11.27 -22.64 -10.67
C ARG A 68 -9.74 -22.60 -10.60
N GLY A 69 -9.16 -21.59 -9.96
CA GLY A 69 -7.70 -21.42 -9.84
C GLY A 69 -7.02 -20.91 -11.11
N ARG A 70 -7.76 -20.54 -12.16
CA ARG A 70 -7.18 -20.10 -13.44
C ARG A 70 -6.88 -18.61 -13.44
N PRO A 71 -5.76 -18.18 -14.04
CA PRO A 71 -5.40 -16.77 -14.06
C PRO A 71 -6.32 -15.99 -15.00
N GLN A 72 -6.88 -14.90 -14.46
CA GLN A 72 -7.70 -13.92 -15.16
C GLN A 72 -7.21 -12.50 -14.88
N LEU A 73 -7.47 -11.60 -15.82
CA LEU A 73 -7.25 -10.17 -15.63
C LEU A 73 -8.42 -9.59 -14.86
N GLN A 74 -8.10 -8.90 -13.77
CA GLN A 74 -9.03 -8.04 -13.04
C GLN A 74 -8.57 -6.60 -13.25
N ALA A 75 -9.49 -5.74 -13.69
CA ALA A 75 -9.22 -4.31 -13.73
C ALA A 75 -8.90 -3.83 -12.30
N LEU A 76 -7.77 -3.15 -12.13
CA LEU A 76 -7.55 -2.39 -10.91
C LEU A 76 -8.51 -1.20 -10.97
N PHE A 77 -9.51 -1.19 -10.08
CA PHE A 77 -10.26 0.05 -9.88
C PHE A 77 -9.28 1.11 -9.40
N PRO A 78 -9.27 2.30 -10.01
CA PRO A 78 -8.45 3.40 -9.50
C PRO A 78 -8.86 3.67 -8.05
N VAL A 79 -7.87 3.79 -7.16
CA VAL A 79 -8.11 4.17 -5.76
C VAL A 79 -8.93 5.45 -5.76
N THR A 80 -10.05 5.42 -5.05
CA THR A 80 -10.97 6.56 -5.01
C THR A 80 -10.31 7.74 -4.31
N LEU A 81 -10.80 8.94 -4.62
CA LEU A 81 -10.35 10.16 -3.94
C LEU A 81 -10.55 10.06 -2.42
N ASP A 82 -11.64 9.44 -1.98
CA ASP A 82 -11.95 9.30 -0.55
C ASP A 82 -11.03 8.31 0.16
N GLU A 83 -10.66 7.20 -0.48
CA GLU A 83 -9.63 6.28 0.05
C GLU A 83 -8.27 6.98 0.18
N CYS A 84 -7.89 7.79 -0.81
CA CYS A 84 -6.67 8.58 -0.76
C CYS A 84 -6.70 9.61 0.39
N ARG A 85 -7.83 10.30 0.59
CA ARG A 85 -8.04 11.25 1.70
C ARG A 85 -7.95 10.54 3.05
N ALA A 86 -8.58 9.38 3.20
CA ALA A 86 -8.54 8.60 4.42
C ALA A 86 -7.10 8.15 4.76
N ALA A 87 -6.36 7.67 3.77
CA ALA A 87 -4.96 7.31 3.93
C ALA A 87 -4.10 8.52 4.35
N LYS A 88 -4.26 9.66 3.66
CA LYS A 88 -3.52 10.89 3.95
C LYS A 88 -3.86 11.48 5.33
N ALA A 89 -5.12 11.39 5.75
CA ALA A 89 -5.53 11.78 7.11
C ALA A 89 -4.82 10.94 8.19
N ASN A 90 -4.58 9.65 7.94
CA ASN A 90 -3.79 8.82 8.85
C ASN A 90 -2.31 9.24 8.87
N ASP A 91 -1.73 9.65 7.74
CA ASP A 91 -0.37 10.19 7.70
C ASP A 91 -0.25 11.47 8.54
N ILE A 92 -1.22 12.39 8.41
CA ILE A 92 -1.28 13.64 9.19
C ILE A 92 -1.33 13.33 10.69
N ARG A 93 -2.19 12.41 11.13
CA ARG A 93 -2.30 12.01 12.55
C ARG A 93 -1.01 11.37 13.07
N ARG A 94 -0.36 10.52 12.27
CA ARG A 94 0.93 9.91 12.64
C ARG A 94 2.01 10.96 12.82
N GLU A 95 2.06 11.95 11.92
CA GLU A 95 3.02 13.04 12.02
C GLU A 95 2.76 13.95 13.23
N ALA A 96 1.50 14.28 13.52
CA ALA A 96 1.12 15.01 14.72
C ALA A 96 1.55 14.26 16.00
N ALA A 97 1.29 12.94 16.06
CA ALA A 97 1.71 12.11 17.19
C ALA A 97 3.24 12.06 17.34
N ARG A 98 3.99 11.99 16.22
CA ARG A 98 5.45 12.05 16.23
C ARG A 98 5.95 13.37 16.82
N ARG A 99 5.38 14.50 16.38
CA ARG A 99 5.75 15.85 16.87
C ARG A 99 5.43 16.04 18.35
N ILE A 100 4.24 15.62 18.80
CA ILE A 100 3.86 15.65 20.22
C ILE A 100 4.85 14.84 21.06
N LYS A 101 5.25 13.66 20.58
CA LYS A 101 6.22 12.81 21.29
C LYS A 101 7.59 13.48 21.43
N VAL A 102 8.01 14.27 20.44
CA VAL A 102 9.28 15.02 20.49
C VAL A 102 9.18 16.19 21.47
N GLU A 103 8.14 17.02 21.38
CA GLU A 103 7.97 18.18 22.26
C GLU A 103 7.72 17.80 23.71
N MET A 104 6.86 16.80 23.92
CA MET A 104 6.39 16.42 25.24
C MET A 104 6.14 14.92 25.32
N PRO A 105 7.19 14.13 25.62
CA PRO A 105 7.06 12.70 25.85
C PRO A 105 6.04 12.38 26.96
N ILE A 106 5.43 11.19 26.89
CA ILE A 106 4.36 10.76 27.81
C ILE A 106 4.77 10.89 29.28
N TRP A 107 6.01 10.53 29.63
CA TRP A 107 6.49 10.61 31.02
C TRP A 107 6.46 12.06 31.55
N ARG A 108 6.75 13.06 30.72
CA ARG A 108 6.71 14.48 31.10
C ARG A 108 5.28 14.95 31.34
N GLN A 109 4.34 14.48 30.51
CA GLN A 109 2.92 14.76 30.68
C GLN A 109 2.41 14.17 32.01
N LEU A 110 2.74 12.91 32.30
CA LEU A 110 2.32 12.23 33.53
C LEU A 110 2.89 12.90 34.79
N ASN A 111 4.17 13.31 34.76
CA ASN A 111 4.78 14.03 35.88
C ASN A 111 4.11 15.38 36.11
N ALA A 112 3.86 16.15 35.06
CA ALA A 112 3.21 17.45 35.19
C ALA A 112 1.79 17.35 35.75
N LEU A 113 1.03 16.32 35.34
CA LEU A 113 -0.29 16.03 35.92
C LEU A 113 -0.19 15.66 37.40
N ARG A 114 0.81 14.86 37.79
CA ARG A 114 1.05 14.50 39.20
C ARG A 114 1.43 15.71 40.05
N GLU A 115 2.22 16.61 39.49
CA GLU A 115 2.73 17.81 40.14
C GLU A 115 1.77 19.00 40.06
N ASN A 116 0.65 18.86 39.33
CA ASN A 116 -0.29 19.93 39.01
C ASN A 116 0.41 21.18 38.43
N SER A 117 1.38 20.96 37.55
CA SER A 117 2.17 21.99 36.85
C SER A 117 1.79 22.06 35.38
N ASP A 118 2.01 23.22 34.73
CA ASP A 118 1.88 23.35 33.28
C ASP A 118 3.24 23.11 32.60
N PRO A 119 3.45 21.96 31.93
CA PRO A 119 4.69 21.66 31.22
C PRO A 119 4.75 22.32 29.84
N GLY A 120 3.73 23.12 29.48
CA GLY A 120 3.55 23.71 28.16
C GLY A 120 2.52 22.96 27.31
N PHE A 121 1.38 22.54 27.88
CA PHE A 121 0.34 21.78 27.15
C PHE A 121 -0.17 22.52 25.90
N TRP A 122 -0.07 23.85 25.89
CA TRP A 122 -0.37 24.70 24.73
C TRP A 122 0.40 24.28 23.46
N LYS A 123 1.62 23.72 23.58
CA LYS A 123 2.38 23.20 22.43
C LYS A 123 1.70 21.99 21.80
N ILE A 124 1.15 21.09 22.63
CA ILE A 124 0.38 19.94 22.16
C ILE A 124 -0.88 20.42 21.45
N ASP A 125 -1.58 21.40 22.02
CA ASP A 125 -2.80 21.93 21.42
C ASP A 125 -2.51 22.69 20.11
N ALA A 126 -1.39 23.40 20.02
CA ALA A 126 -0.93 24.00 18.77
C ALA A 126 -0.68 22.94 17.68
N ILE A 127 -0.03 21.81 18.01
CA ILE A 127 0.17 20.70 17.05
C ILE A 127 -1.16 20.08 16.63
N ARG A 128 -2.10 19.87 17.57
CA ARG A 128 -3.44 19.33 17.27
C ARG A 128 -4.22 20.27 16.36
N ASN A 129 -4.18 21.57 16.63
CA ASN A 129 -4.81 22.57 15.80
C ASN A 129 -4.21 22.61 14.39
N ALA A 130 -2.88 22.59 14.27
CA ALA A 130 -2.18 22.51 12.99
C ALA A 130 -2.59 21.25 12.20
N SER A 131 -2.65 20.09 12.84
CA SER A 131 -3.12 18.84 12.23
C SER A 131 -4.52 18.98 11.63
N ASN A 132 -5.45 19.62 12.34
CA ASN A 132 -6.81 19.85 11.85
C ASN A 132 -6.85 20.77 10.63
N LEU A 133 -6.07 21.86 10.65
CA LEU A 133 -5.97 22.80 9.53
C LEU A 133 -5.34 22.15 8.29
N ILE A 134 -4.27 21.38 8.48
CA ILE A 134 -3.60 20.62 7.42
C ILE A 134 -4.56 19.60 6.80
N GLN A 135 -5.36 18.92 7.62
CA GLN A 135 -6.38 17.99 7.13
C GLN A 135 -7.46 18.73 6.35
N ALA A 136 -7.95 19.88 6.82
CA ALA A 136 -8.91 20.69 6.08
C ALA A 136 -8.36 21.13 4.71
N GLN A 137 -7.13 21.63 4.64
CA GLN A 137 -6.46 21.98 3.38
C GLN A 137 -6.34 20.79 2.43
N MET A 138 -6.01 19.61 2.95
CA MET A 138 -5.90 18.38 2.16
C MET A 138 -7.24 17.96 1.56
N MET A 139 -8.36 18.17 2.26
CA MET A 139 -9.70 17.81 1.79
C MET A 139 -10.15 18.63 0.59
N GLU A 140 -9.68 19.89 0.46
CA GLU A 140 -9.98 20.77 -0.68
C GLU A 140 -9.27 20.36 -1.99
N LEU A 141 -8.35 19.39 -1.94
CA LEU A 141 -7.64 18.95 -3.15
C LEU A 141 -8.57 18.20 -4.11
N PRO A 142 -8.48 18.48 -5.44
CA PRO A 142 -9.48 18.03 -6.41
C PRO A 142 -9.25 16.60 -6.91
N SER A 143 -8.11 15.97 -6.62
CA SER A 143 -7.74 14.68 -7.22
C SER A 143 -6.95 13.77 -6.28
N ALA A 144 -7.06 12.46 -6.53
CA ALA A 144 -6.36 11.44 -5.76
C ALA A 144 -4.84 11.55 -5.91
N GLU A 145 -4.35 12.09 -7.02
CA GLU A 145 -2.93 12.38 -7.24
C GLU A 145 -2.46 13.56 -6.38
N ALA A 146 -3.21 14.66 -6.37
CA ALA A 146 -2.89 15.83 -5.54
C ALA A 146 -2.87 15.46 -4.05
N VAL A 147 -3.85 14.67 -3.58
CA VAL A 147 -3.89 14.17 -2.20
C VAL A 147 -2.68 13.29 -1.88
N ARG A 148 -2.26 12.40 -2.80
CA ARG A 148 -1.08 11.54 -2.60
C ARG A 148 0.21 12.34 -2.53
N ALA A 149 0.35 13.37 -3.37
CA ALA A 149 1.52 14.25 -3.41
C ALA A 149 1.55 15.29 -2.27
N TYR A 150 0.48 15.41 -1.47
CA TYR A 150 0.38 16.43 -0.43
C TYR A 150 1.49 16.29 0.63
N PRO A 151 2.33 17.33 0.83
CA PRO A 151 3.55 17.23 1.64
C PRO A 151 3.26 17.39 3.13
N VAL A 152 2.84 16.31 3.79
CA VAL A 152 2.50 16.35 5.23
C VAL A 152 3.67 16.78 6.11
N PRO A 153 4.87 16.17 6.08
CA PRO A 153 5.93 16.51 7.05
C PRO A 153 6.49 17.91 6.87
N ALA A 154 6.53 18.41 5.63
CA ALA A 154 7.05 19.72 5.27
C ALA A 154 5.97 20.81 5.22
N ASN A 155 4.76 20.54 5.70
CA ASN A 155 3.67 21.51 5.65
C ASN A 155 4.00 22.72 6.57
N PRO A 156 3.88 23.96 6.06
CA PRO A 156 4.24 25.17 6.81
C PRO A 156 3.31 25.49 7.99
N LEU A 157 2.12 24.87 8.07
CA LEU A 157 1.21 25.04 9.19
C LEU A 157 1.68 24.33 10.47
N TRP A 158 2.66 23.44 10.39
CA TRP A 158 3.23 22.87 11.60
C TRP A 158 3.94 23.97 12.41
N PRO A 159 3.70 24.07 13.71
CA PRO A 159 4.37 25.05 14.55
C PRO A 159 5.87 24.75 14.66
N SER A 160 6.69 25.80 14.67
CA SER A 160 8.04 25.75 15.22
C SER A 160 8.01 26.27 16.65
N PHE A 161 8.80 25.66 17.52
CA PHE A 161 8.91 26.02 18.93
C PHE A 161 10.35 26.36 19.32
N ASP A 162 11.20 26.73 18.35
CA ASP A 162 12.59 27.13 18.62
C ASP A 162 12.62 28.14 19.77
N GLU A 163 13.46 27.86 20.78
CA GLU A 163 13.75 28.84 21.82
C GLU A 163 14.57 29.97 21.19
N PRO A 164 14.30 31.25 21.54
CA PRO A 164 15.15 32.34 21.07
C PRO A 164 16.59 32.07 21.51
N GLU A 165 17.54 32.11 20.56
CA GLU A 165 18.96 32.16 20.88
C GLU A 165 19.18 33.22 21.95
N SER A 166 19.78 32.81 23.06
CA SER A 166 20.19 33.71 24.12
C SER A 166 21.21 34.68 23.54
N VAL A 167 20.81 35.95 23.34
CA VAL A 167 21.71 37.06 23.00
C VAL A 167 22.51 37.48 24.23
#